data_AF-A0A1H3GYQ9-F1
#
_entry.id   AF-A0A1H3GYQ9-F1
#
_cell.length_a   1.000
_cell.length_b   1.000
_cell.length_c   1.000
_cell.angle_alpha   90.00
_cell.angle_beta   90.00
_cell.angle_gamma   90.00
#
_symmetry.space_group_name_H-M   'P 1'
#
loop_
_entity.id
_entity.type
_entity.pdbx_description
1 polymer ?
#
loop_
_entity_poly.entity_id
_entity_poly.type
_entity_poly.pdbx_seq_one_letter_code
_entity_poly.pdbx_strand_id
1 'polypeptide(L)'
;MPNEKDYAALPLEALLAEQKDVKRNQLLSAAAIGFLVGVMAYGLVKNGFGFLFLAIPLFLIVGIYKNSRVQKQTLEQIRAEIEARRIT
;
A
#
# COMPACT_ATOMS: atom_id res chain seq x y z
N MET A 1 -4.87 -15.31 1.36
CA MET A 1 -5.41 -15.59 0.03
C MET A 1 -5.53 -14.23 -0.66
N PRO A 2 -4.77 -13.94 -1.73
CA PRO A 2 -5.03 -12.73 -2.51
C PRO A 2 -6.46 -12.87 -3.05
N ASN A 3 -7.30 -11.86 -2.85
CA ASN A 3 -8.69 -11.92 -3.26
C ASN A 3 -8.75 -12.28 -4.75
N GLU A 4 -9.41 -13.38 -5.05
CA GLU A 4 -9.61 -13.95 -6.37
C GLU A 4 -10.66 -13.13 -7.13
N LYS A 5 -10.46 -11.80 -7.18
CA LYS A 5 -11.26 -10.91 -8.03
C LYS A 5 -10.84 -11.21 -9.46
N ASP A 6 -11.75 -11.77 -10.23
CA ASP A 6 -11.55 -11.96 -11.65
C ASP A 6 -11.62 -10.59 -12.36
N TYR A 7 -10.46 -9.97 -12.55
CA TYR A 7 -10.35 -8.68 -13.24
C TYR A 7 -10.79 -8.78 -14.72
N ALA A 8 -10.77 -9.98 -15.32
CA ALA A 8 -11.26 -10.18 -16.67
C ALA A 8 -12.79 -10.03 -16.75
N ALA A 9 -13.51 -10.37 -15.68
CA ALA A 9 -14.96 -10.24 -15.61
C ALA A 9 -15.46 -8.82 -15.31
N LEU A 10 -14.58 -7.88 -14.94
CA LEU A 10 -14.98 -6.52 -14.57
C LEU A 10 -15.11 -5.60 -15.80
N PRO A 11 -16.08 -4.66 -15.81
CA PRO A 11 -16.15 -3.62 -16.84
C PRO A 11 -15.00 -2.61 -16.70
N LEU A 12 -14.65 -1.94 -17.81
CA LEU A 12 -13.49 -1.03 -17.88
C LEU A 12 -13.56 0.11 -16.85
N GLU A 13 -14.75 0.66 -16.62
CA GLU A 13 -14.96 1.71 -15.61
C GLU A 13 -14.67 1.23 -14.19
N ALA A 14 -15.05 -0.01 -13.86
CA ALA A 14 -14.77 -0.61 -12.55
C ALA A 14 -13.27 -0.89 -12.38
N LEU A 15 -12.57 -1.30 -13.44
CA LEU A 15 -11.11 -1.48 -13.44
C LEU A 15 -10.39 -0.14 -13.19
N LEU A 16 -10.83 0.95 -13.81
CA LEU A 16 -10.27 2.28 -13.59
C LEU A 16 -10.52 2.81 -12.17
N ALA A 17 -11.72 2.58 -11.62
CA ALA A 17 -12.05 2.93 -10.25
C ALA A 17 -11.17 2.17 -9.24
N GLU A 18 -11.05 0.85 -9.38
CA GLU A 18 -10.20 0.02 -8.52
C GLU A 18 -8.73 0.42 -8.65
N GLN A 19 -8.23 0.74 -9.85
CA GLN A 19 -6.87 1.25 -10.06
C GLN A 19 -6.61 2.52 -9.23
N LYS A 20 -7.58 3.45 -9.22
CA LYS A 20 -7.47 4.71 -8.48
C LYS A 20 -7.49 4.48 -6.97
N ASP A 21 -8.34 3.57 -6.49
CA ASP A 21 -8.42 3.22 -5.08
C ASP A 21 -7.13 2.55 -4.59
N VAL A 22 -6.59 1.60 -5.34
CA VAL A 22 -5.31 0.95 -5.02
C VAL A 22 -4.16 1.97 -5.00
N LYS A 23 -4.11 2.89 -5.97
CA LYS A 23 -3.12 4.00 -5.97
C LYS A 23 -3.27 4.90 -4.74
N ARG A 24 -4.50 5.29 -4.39
CA ARG A 24 -4.77 6.10 -3.18
C ARG A 24 -4.29 5.37 -1.92
N ASN A 25 -4.55 4.06 -1.83
CA ASN A 25 -4.20 3.28 -0.67
C ASN A 25 -2.68 3.05 -0.56
N GLN A 26 -1.96 2.95 -1.68
CA GLN A 26 -0.49 3.00 -1.71
C GLN A 26 0.05 4.34 -1.18
N LEU A 27 -0.56 5.47 -1.58
CA LEU A 27 -0.17 6.79 -1.09
C LEU A 27 -0.40 6.92 0.42
N LEU A 28 -1.56 6.48 0.92
CA LEU A 28 -1.85 6.46 2.36
C LEU A 28 -0.88 5.56 3.13
N SER A 29 -0.53 4.39 2.57
CA SER A 29 0.45 3.49 3.15
C SER A 29 1.83 4.15 3.27
N ALA A 30 2.27 4.86 2.22
CA ALA A 30 3.54 5.59 2.23
C ALA A 30 3.52 6.77 3.22
N ALA A 31 2.42 7.52 3.29
CA ALA A 31 2.25 8.59 4.25
C ALA A 31 2.27 8.07 5.70
N ALA A 32 1.60 6.95 5.97
CA ALA A 32 1.61 6.30 7.28
C ALA A 32 3.02 5.84 7.68
N ILE A 33 3.77 5.24 6.75
CA ILE A 33 5.18 4.87 6.99
C ILE A 33 6.01 6.12 7.30
N GLY A 34 5.87 7.20 6.53
CA GLY A 34 6.57 8.46 6.78
C GLY A 34 6.24 9.07 8.15
N PHE A 35 4.96 9.04 8.55
CA PHE A 35 4.54 9.46 9.88
C PHE A 35 5.18 8.62 10.99
N LEU A 36 5.19 7.29 10.84
CA LEU A 36 5.83 6.37 11.78
C LEU A 36 7.33 6.62 11.90
N VAL A 37 8.02 6.92 10.80
CA VAL A 37 9.42 7.35 10.81
C VAL A 37 9.61 8.67 11.57
N GLY A 38 8.72 9.64 11.37
CA GLY A 38 8.72 10.89 12.14
C GLY A 38 8.57 10.66 13.65
N VAL A 39 7.67 9.75 14.06
CA VAL A 39 7.50 9.37 15.47
C VAL A 39 8.77 8.72 16.02
N MET A 40 9.42 7.82 15.26
CA MET A 40 10.69 7.22 15.65
C MET A 40 11.77 8.29 15.86
N ALA A 41 11.92 9.22 14.92
CA ALA A 41 12.91 10.31 15.00
C ALA A 41 12.65 11.26 16.19
N TYR A 42 11.40 11.65 16.41
CA TYR A 42 11.01 12.49 17.56
C TYR A 42 11.31 11.81 18.89
N GLY A 43 10.98 10.51 18.99
CA GLY A 43 11.23 9.70 20.19
C GLY A 43 12.71 9.56 20.52
N LEU A 44 13.59 9.48 19.51
CA LEU A 44 15.05 9.45 19.72
C LEU A 44 15.59 10.78 20.27
N VAL A 45 15.07 11.92 19.80
CA VAL A 45 15.58 13.25 20.18
C VAL A 45 15.11 13.70 21.57
N LYS A 46 13.92 13.28 22.02
CA LYS A 46 13.25 13.80 23.23
C LYS A 46 13.54 13.06 24.55
N ASN A 47 14.55 12.19 24.60
CA ASN A 47 15.06 11.41 25.76
C ASN A 47 14.36 10.06 26.07
N GLY A 48 15.06 8.96 25.78
CA GLY A 48 15.28 7.87 26.75
C GLY A 48 14.48 6.57 26.63
N PHE A 49 13.28 6.54 26.05
CA PHE A 49 12.47 5.30 25.94
C PHE A 49 12.78 4.50 24.66
N GLY A 50 14.06 4.15 24.52
CA GLY A 50 14.78 3.70 23.32
C GLY A 50 14.46 2.31 22.74
N PHE A 51 13.27 1.76 22.97
CA PHE A 51 12.87 0.53 22.27
C PHE A 51 11.40 0.54 21.85
N LEU A 52 10.47 0.93 22.72
CA LEU A 52 9.03 0.89 22.38
C LEU A 52 8.66 1.84 21.24
N PHE A 53 9.24 3.05 21.23
CA PHE A 53 9.06 4.02 20.15
C PHE A 53 9.71 3.61 18.83
N LEU A 54 10.58 2.60 18.83
CA LEU A 54 11.17 2.04 17.62
C LEU A 54 10.42 0.76 17.21
N ALA A 55 10.20 -0.15 18.16
CA ALA A 55 9.61 -1.47 17.95
C ALA A 55 8.15 -1.40 17.49
N ILE A 56 7.32 -0.54 18.11
CA ILE A 56 5.90 -0.42 17.73
C ILE A 56 5.76 0.14 16.31
N PRO A 57 6.39 1.28 15.96
CA PRO A 57 6.34 1.79 14.59
C PRO A 57 6.96 0.82 13.58
N LEU A 58 8.07 0.16 13.93
CA LEU A 58 8.72 -0.80 13.04
C LEU A 58 7.81 -2.01 12.74
N PHE A 59 7.13 -2.54 13.76
CA PHE A 59 6.15 -3.62 13.58
C PHE A 59 5.01 -3.21 12.64
N LEU A 60 4.48 -2.00 12.83
CA LEU A 60 3.42 -1.44 11.97
C LEU A 60 3.93 -1.23 10.53
N ILE A 61 5.14 -0.73 10.34
CA ILE A 61 5.77 -0.57 9.02
C ILE A 61 5.86 -1.91 8.30
N VAL A 62 6.26 -3.00 8.97
CA VAL A 62 6.33 -4.34 8.36
C VAL A 62 4.94 -4.81 7.89
N GLY A 63 3.90 -4.59 8.70
CA GLY A 63 2.52 -4.91 8.33
C GLY A 63 2.05 -4.12 7.11
N ILE A 64 2.27 -2.80 7.12
CA ILE A 64 1.92 -1.90 6.01
C ILE A 64 2.71 -2.27 4.75
N TYR A 65 3.99 -2.59 4.88
CA TYR A 65 4.85 -2.97 3.76
C TYR A 65 4.38 -4.25 3.06
N LYS A 66 4.02 -5.29 3.83
CA LYS A 66 3.44 -6.52 3.29
C LYS A 66 2.15 -6.23 2.51
N ASN A 67 1.26 -5.41 3.07
CA ASN A 67 0.02 -5.02 2.40
C ASN A 67 0.27 -4.18 1.13
N SER A 68 1.26 -3.28 1.17
CA SER A 68 1.66 -2.46 0.03
C SER A 68 2.21 -3.31 -1.12
N ARG A 69 2.94 -4.39 -0.83
CA ARG A 69 3.39 -5.36 -1.86
C ARG A 69 2.22 -6.05 -2.55
N VAL A 70 1.22 -6.51 -1.79
CA VAL A 70 0.01 -7.12 -2.37
C VAL A 70 -0.72 -6.10 -3.27
N GLN A 71 -0.89 -4.87 -2.79
CA GLN A 71 -1.49 -3.79 -3.58
C GLN A 71 -0.70 -3.47 -4.86
N LYS A 72 0.63 -3.55 -4.84
CA LYS A 72 1.45 -3.38 -6.05
C LYS A 72 1.17 -4.48 -7.08
N GLN A 73 1.12 -5.74 -6.64
CA GLN A 73 0.79 -6.87 -7.53
C GLN A 73 -0.62 -6.72 -8.12
N THR A 74 -1.60 -6.37 -7.29
CA THR A 74 -2.97 -6.07 -7.75
C THR A 74 -2.99 -4.93 -8.77
N LEU A 75 -2.23 -3.86 -8.53
CA LEU A 75 -2.16 -2.73 -9.45
C LEU A 75 -1.54 -3.10 -10.80
N GLU A 76 -0.54 -3.98 -10.82
CA GLU A 76 0.07 -4.50 -12.04
C GLU A 76 -0.93 -5.34 -12.85
N GLN A 77 -1.69 -6.22 -12.19
CA GLN A 77 -2.74 -7.02 -12.83
C GLN A 77 -3.83 -6.15 -13.46
N ILE A 78 -4.36 -5.17 -12.71
CA ILE A 78 -5.36 -4.24 -13.21
C ILE A 78 -4.82 -3.42 -14.40
N ARG A 79 -3.55 -3.00 -14.35
CA ARG A 79 -2.93 -2.24 -15.46
C ARG A 79 -2.76 -3.10 -16.70
N ALA A 80 -2.28 -4.33 -16.57
CA ALA A 80 -2.13 -5.25 -17.68
C ALA A 80 -3.49 -5.50 -18.37
N GLU A 81 -4.56 -5.68 -17.61
CA GLU A 81 -5.91 -5.87 -18.14
C GLU A 81 -6.43 -4.63 -18.88
N ILE A 82 -6.25 -3.43 -18.30
CA ILE A 82 -6.63 -2.17 -18.96
C ILE A 82 -5.83 -1.96 -20.25
N GLU A 83 -4.54 -2.27 -20.23
CA GLU A 83 -3.66 -2.11 -21.39
C GLU A 83 -4.05 -3.09 -22.50
N ALA A 84 -4.25 -4.37 -22.20
CA ALA A 84 -4.71 -5.37 -23.17
C ALA A 84 -6.00 -4.95 -23.89
N ARG A 85 -6.98 -4.41 -23.15
CA ARG A 85 -8.25 -3.91 -23.71
C ARG A 85 -8.14 -2.62 -24.50
N ARG A 86 -7.07 -1.84 -24.32
CA ARG A 86 -6.85 -0.58 -25.04
C ARG A 86 -6.27 -0.80 -26.44
N ILE A 87 -5.54 -1.90 -26.63
CA ILE A 87 -4.89 -2.28 -27.90
C ILE A 87 -5.77 -3.21 -28.76
N THR A 88 -6.91 -3.66 -28.22
CA THR A 88 -7.93 -4.45 -28.94
C THR A 88 -9.01 -3.52 -29.47
#